data_AF-X0ZUE7-F1
#
_entry.id   AF-X0ZUE7-F1
#
_cell.length_a   1.000
_cell.length_b   1.000
_cell.length_c   1.000
_cell.angle_alpha   90.00
_cell.angle_beta   90.00
_cell.angle_gamma   90.00
#
_symmetry.space_group_name_H-M   'P 1'
#
loop_
_entity.id
_entity.type
_entity.pdbx_description
1 polymer ?
#
loop_
_entity_poly.entity_id
_entity_poly.type
_entity_poly.pdbx_seq_one_letter_code
_entity_poly.pdbx_strand_id
1 'polypeptide(L)'
;PFKFEKLINAAGAYADHIAHQFGLAKEYELLPFKGTYKQVARDRSFLVRSNIYPVPDLRTPFLGVHFTRSADGEILVGPTAMPAFGRENYGILSGFGRETFSILLRDSILLFTNPSFRQVARSEPRKYFKRFVFKEARRLLPELKPQDIVESEHVGVRPQLIHWPSKQLVMDFIVINEKNSLHILNPISPAFTTSLAFAIDMADQLLGK
;
A
#
# COMPACT_ATOMS: atom_id res chain seq x y z
N PRO A 1 -18.31 3.89 -29.31
CA PRO A 1 -17.34 2.88 -28.82
C PRO A 1 -15.92 3.36 -29.13
N PHE A 2 -15.00 3.27 -28.16
CA PHE A 2 -13.59 3.61 -28.38
C PHE A 2 -12.90 2.47 -29.14
N LYS A 3 -12.03 2.82 -30.10
CA LYS A 3 -11.14 1.88 -30.80
C LYS A 3 -9.71 2.25 -30.48
N PHE A 4 -8.86 1.27 -30.25
CA PHE A 4 -7.45 1.45 -29.93
C PHE A 4 -6.63 0.38 -30.64
N GLU A 5 -5.41 0.73 -31.04
CA GLU A 5 -4.45 -0.24 -31.56
C GLU A 5 -3.72 -0.95 -30.41
N LYS A 6 -3.35 -0.19 -29.37
CA LYS A 6 -2.74 -0.70 -28.14
C LYS A 6 -3.36 -0.05 -26.91
N LEU A 7 -3.40 -0.77 -25.79
CA LEU A 7 -3.92 -0.31 -24.51
C LEU A 7 -2.95 -0.59 -23.37
N ILE A 8 -2.68 0.41 -22.53
CA ILE A 8 -1.95 0.21 -21.26
C ILE A 8 -2.93 0.44 -20.11
N ASN A 9 -3.16 -0.60 -19.33
CA ASN A 9 -3.90 -0.52 -18.07
C ASN A 9 -2.92 -0.27 -16.93
N ALA A 10 -2.82 1.00 -16.51
CA ALA A 10 -2.09 1.46 -15.34
C ALA A 10 -3.03 2.08 -14.29
N ALA A 11 -4.25 1.57 -14.18
CA ALA A 11 -5.32 2.17 -13.35
C ALA A 11 -5.16 1.99 -11.83
N GLY A 12 -3.95 1.63 -11.36
CA GLY A 12 -3.61 1.49 -9.95
C GLY A 12 -4.61 0.63 -9.19
N ALA A 13 -5.38 1.26 -8.30
CA ALA A 13 -6.38 0.60 -7.48
C ALA A 13 -7.51 -0.07 -8.25
N TYR A 14 -7.70 0.18 -9.55
CA TYR A 14 -8.74 -0.44 -10.39
C TYR A 14 -8.18 -1.30 -11.53
N ALA A 15 -6.87 -1.58 -11.52
CA ALA A 15 -6.22 -2.30 -12.61
C ALA A 15 -6.74 -3.75 -12.77
N ASP A 16 -7.10 -4.43 -11.68
CA ASP A 16 -7.74 -5.75 -11.71
C ASP A 16 -9.10 -5.73 -12.41
N HIS A 17 -9.96 -4.74 -12.14
CA HIS A 17 -11.27 -4.61 -12.81
C HIS A 17 -11.11 -4.49 -14.33
N ILE A 18 -10.16 -3.68 -14.79
CA ILE A 18 -9.90 -3.51 -16.23
C ILE A 18 -9.31 -4.80 -16.81
N ALA A 19 -8.35 -5.46 -16.15
CA ALA A 19 -7.81 -6.74 -16.60
C ALA A 19 -8.90 -7.83 -16.68
N HIS A 20 -9.80 -7.87 -15.70
CA HIS A 20 -10.91 -8.80 -15.64
C HIS A 20 -11.89 -8.63 -16.80
N GLN A 21 -12.09 -7.42 -17.30
CA GLN A 21 -12.93 -7.17 -18.49
C GLN A 21 -12.31 -7.75 -19.77
N PHE A 22 -10.99 -7.91 -19.79
CA PHE A 22 -10.24 -8.56 -20.88
C PHE A 22 -10.14 -10.09 -20.69
N GLY A 23 -10.72 -10.64 -19.62
CA GLY A 23 -10.62 -12.05 -19.28
C GLY A 23 -9.29 -12.44 -18.62
N LEU A 24 -8.48 -11.47 -18.22
CA LEU A 24 -7.15 -11.66 -17.63
C LEU A 24 -7.20 -11.53 -16.10
N ALA A 25 -6.17 -12.02 -15.41
CA ALA A 25 -5.93 -11.85 -13.96
C ALA A 25 -7.09 -12.26 -13.04
N LYS A 26 -7.93 -13.21 -13.46
CA LYS A 26 -9.15 -13.64 -12.73
C LYS A 26 -8.86 -14.35 -11.41
N GLU A 27 -7.64 -14.81 -11.23
CA GLU A 27 -7.13 -15.42 -10.01
C GLU A 27 -6.67 -14.39 -8.98
N TYR A 28 -6.63 -13.10 -9.32
CA TYR A 28 -6.22 -12.03 -8.42
C TYR A 28 -7.37 -11.16 -7.98
N GLU A 29 -7.38 -10.83 -6.69
CA GLU A 29 -8.40 -10.00 -6.04
C GLU A 29 -7.72 -8.84 -5.31
N LEU A 30 -8.32 -7.65 -5.32
CA LEU A 30 -7.82 -6.51 -4.55
C LEU A 30 -8.13 -6.65 -3.06
N LEU A 31 -7.12 -6.38 -2.25
CA LEU A 31 -7.16 -6.27 -0.80
C LEU A 31 -6.53 -4.95 -0.36
N PRO A 32 -7.29 -3.85 -0.23
CA PRO A 32 -6.69 -2.55 0.06
C PRO A 32 -6.15 -2.49 1.49
N PHE A 33 -4.93 -1.95 1.65
CA PHE A 33 -4.35 -1.66 2.97
C PHE A 33 -4.24 -0.16 3.17
N LYS A 34 -4.94 0.36 4.17
CA LYS A 34 -4.89 1.76 4.58
C LYS A 34 -3.71 2.00 5.52
N GLY A 35 -2.86 2.93 5.13
CA GLY A 35 -1.80 3.47 5.96
C GLY A 35 -2.10 4.88 6.41
N THR A 36 -2.17 5.06 7.73
CA THR A 36 -2.23 6.37 8.39
C THR A 36 -0.87 6.73 8.96
N TYR A 37 -0.58 8.03 8.98
CA TYR A 37 0.67 8.56 9.49
C TYR A 37 0.43 9.46 10.70
N LYS A 38 1.43 9.54 11.57
CA LYS A 38 1.63 10.67 12.48
C LYS A 38 2.74 11.54 11.90
N GLN A 39 3.01 12.68 12.52
CA GLN A 39 4.06 13.59 12.07
C GLN A 39 4.93 14.04 13.23
N VAL A 40 6.19 14.37 12.97
CA VAL A 40 7.03 15.06 13.95
C VAL A 40 6.68 16.55 13.95
N ALA A 41 6.52 17.14 15.12
CA ALA A 41 6.26 18.56 15.31
C ALA A 41 7.32 19.40 14.57
N ARG A 42 6.88 20.47 13.91
CA ARG A 42 7.71 21.24 12.98
C ARG A 42 8.95 21.86 13.66
N ASP A 43 8.83 22.28 14.91
CA ASP A 43 9.92 22.80 15.73
C ASP A 43 10.95 21.71 16.13
N ARG A 44 10.62 20.44 15.92
CA ARG A 44 11.47 19.27 16.19
C ARG A 44 11.96 18.57 14.93
N SER A 45 11.64 19.08 13.75
CA SER A 45 12.04 18.47 12.48
C SER A 45 13.56 18.37 12.26
N PHE A 46 14.37 19.09 13.05
CA PHE A 46 15.83 18.99 12.99
C PHE A 46 16.39 17.65 13.51
N LEU A 47 15.59 16.90 14.30
CA LEU A 47 15.99 15.61 14.86
C LEU A 47 16.12 14.50 13.80
N VAL A 48 15.46 14.64 12.64
CA VAL A 48 15.43 13.64 11.57
C VAL A 48 15.91 14.27 10.28
N ARG A 49 17.15 14.00 9.89
CA ARG A 49 17.78 14.60 8.70
C ARG A 49 17.60 13.78 7.42
N SER A 50 17.20 12.52 7.53
CA SER A 50 16.91 11.62 6.41
C SER A 50 15.86 10.59 6.82
N ASN A 51 15.51 9.68 5.91
CA ASN A 51 14.62 8.57 6.25
C ASN A 51 15.30 7.61 7.23
N ILE A 52 14.58 7.16 8.26
CA ILE A 52 15.07 6.26 9.31
C ILE A 52 14.17 5.04 9.37
N TYR A 53 14.71 3.86 9.08
CA TYR A 53 13.96 2.61 9.03
C TYR A 53 14.43 1.61 10.09
N PRO A 54 13.51 0.81 10.67
CA PRO A 54 13.91 -0.35 11.46
C PRO A 54 14.47 -1.45 10.55
N VAL A 55 15.21 -2.39 11.15
CA VAL A 55 15.55 -3.64 10.48
C VAL A 55 14.26 -4.40 10.14
N PRO A 56 14.06 -4.87 8.90
CA PRO A 56 12.85 -5.60 8.51
C PRO A 56 12.65 -6.89 9.33
N ASP A 57 11.41 -7.13 9.76
CA ASP A 57 10.99 -8.40 10.36
C ASP A 57 10.32 -9.26 9.28
N LEU A 58 10.99 -10.34 8.85
CA LEU A 58 10.52 -11.25 7.81
C LEU A 58 9.20 -11.96 8.14
N ARG A 59 8.77 -11.93 9.40
CA ARG A 59 7.48 -12.50 9.82
C ARG A 59 6.31 -11.58 9.47
N THR A 60 6.56 -10.29 9.20
CA THR A 60 5.53 -9.31 8.87
C THR A 60 5.68 -8.82 7.44
N PRO A 61 4.58 -8.71 6.67
CA PRO A 61 4.65 -8.28 5.27
C PRO A 61 4.89 -6.77 5.09
N PHE A 62 4.78 -5.98 6.17
CA PHE A 62 4.94 -4.53 6.13
C PHE A 62 6.06 -4.08 7.05
N LEU A 63 6.74 -3.00 6.64
CA LEU A 63 7.77 -2.35 7.43
C LEU A 63 7.13 -1.66 8.64
N GLY A 64 7.73 -1.82 9.81
CA GLY A 64 7.28 -1.17 11.04
C GLY A 64 7.30 0.36 10.95
N VAL A 65 7.04 1.02 12.08
CA VAL A 65 7.10 2.49 12.18
C VAL A 65 8.48 2.96 11.76
N HIS A 66 8.52 3.86 10.78
CA HIS A 66 9.73 4.52 10.29
C HIS A 66 9.49 6.02 10.13
N PHE A 67 10.57 6.75 9.89
CA PHE A 67 10.53 8.18 9.62
C PHE A 67 10.79 8.43 8.13
N THR A 68 9.92 9.20 7.50
CA THR A 68 10.09 9.66 6.11
C THR A 68 10.13 11.17 6.09
N ARG A 69 11.21 11.74 5.56
CA ARG A 69 11.36 13.19 5.39
C ARG A 69 10.88 13.59 3.99
N SER A 70 9.84 14.41 3.92
CA SER A 70 9.34 14.96 2.66
C SER A 70 10.27 16.05 2.12
N ALA A 71 10.11 16.40 0.85
CA ALA A 71 10.84 17.51 0.22
C ALA A 71 10.58 18.85 0.91
N ASP A 72 9.38 19.04 1.46
CA ASP A 72 8.97 20.24 2.20
C ASP A 72 9.47 20.26 3.66
N GLY A 73 10.22 19.23 4.07
CA GLY A 73 10.80 19.12 5.41
C GLY A 73 9.84 18.62 6.48
N GLU A 74 8.64 18.18 6.10
CA GLU A 74 7.75 17.44 6.98
C GLU A 74 8.32 16.04 7.24
N ILE A 75 8.08 15.51 8.45
CA ILE A 75 8.54 14.18 8.80
C ILE A 75 7.34 13.34 9.20
N LEU A 76 7.01 12.39 8.34
CA LEU A 76 5.95 11.42 8.58
C LEU A 76 6.50 10.26 9.41
N VAL A 77 5.69 9.79 10.35
CA VAL A 77 5.96 8.67 11.26
C VAL A 77 4.90 7.61 11.06
N GLY A 78 5.30 6.44 10.53
CA GLY A 78 4.36 5.39 10.15
C GLY A 78 4.87 4.59 8.94
N PRO A 79 3.98 4.11 8.05
CA PRO A 79 2.53 4.06 8.20
C PRO A 79 2.07 2.89 9.08
N THR A 80 0.77 2.92 9.41
CA THR A 80 0.01 1.70 9.73
C THR A 80 -0.26 0.87 8.46
N ALA A 81 -0.71 -0.37 8.60
CA ALA A 81 -1.09 -1.21 7.47
C ALA A 81 -2.42 -1.94 7.74
N MET A 82 -3.48 -1.18 7.99
CA MET A 82 -4.78 -1.75 8.33
C MET A 82 -5.49 -2.24 7.06
N PRO A 83 -6.09 -3.45 7.04
CA PRO A 83 -7.07 -3.82 6.03
C PRO A 83 -8.16 -2.75 5.92
N ALA A 84 -8.45 -2.32 4.70
CA ALA A 84 -9.41 -1.28 4.42
C ALA A 84 -10.66 -1.85 3.75
N PHE A 85 -11.79 -1.16 3.90
CA PHE A 85 -13.09 -1.67 3.43
C PHE A 85 -13.53 -1.07 2.09
N GLY A 86 -12.59 -0.48 1.35
CA GLY A 86 -12.82 0.15 0.06
C GLY A 86 -11.50 0.54 -0.61
N ARG A 87 -11.52 0.57 -1.95
CA ARG A 87 -10.34 0.92 -2.77
C ARG A 87 -9.82 2.33 -2.49
N GLU A 88 -10.74 3.24 -2.13
CA GLU A 88 -10.49 4.66 -1.88
C GLU A 88 -10.87 5.07 -0.44
N ASN A 89 -10.64 4.18 0.53
CA ASN A 89 -10.97 4.44 1.93
C ASN A 89 -9.97 5.40 2.63
N TYR A 90 -9.88 6.64 2.15
CA TYR A 90 -9.00 7.67 2.71
C TYR A 90 -9.54 8.27 4.04
N GLY A 91 -10.85 8.51 4.14
CA GLY A 91 -11.54 8.96 5.35
C GLY A 91 -12.09 7.82 6.21
N ILE A 92 -12.86 8.17 7.24
CA ILE A 92 -13.52 7.17 8.11
C ILE A 92 -14.67 6.46 7.37
N LEU A 93 -15.44 7.22 6.59
CA LEU A 93 -16.60 6.72 5.82
C LEU A 93 -16.44 6.88 4.30
N SER A 94 -15.35 7.49 3.82
CA SER A 94 -15.13 7.63 2.37
C SER A 94 -14.76 6.28 1.76
N GLY A 95 -15.13 6.07 0.50
CA GLY A 95 -14.79 4.86 -0.25
C GLY A 95 -15.60 3.61 0.13
N PHE A 96 -16.58 3.71 1.04
CA PHE A 96 -17.53 2.65 1.29
C PHE A 96 -18.53 2.57 0.14
N GLY A 97 -18.83 1.35 -0.32
CA GLY A 97 -19.72 1.13 -1.44
C GLY A 97 -20.13 -0.33 -1.59
N ARG A 98 -20.58 -0.72 -2.78
CA ARG A 98 -21.02 -2.10 -3.04
C ARG A 98 -19.89 -3.12 -2.86
N GLU A 99 -18.67 -2.74 -3.20
CA GLU A 99 -17.51 -3.63 -3.11
C GLU A 99 -17.04 -3.86 -1.67
N THR A 100 -17.43 -3.01 -0.72
CA THR A 100 -17.10 -3.17 0.70
C THR A 100 -17.47 -4.55 1.23
N PHE A 101 -18.66 -5.05 0.87
CA PHE A 101 -19.10 -6.38 1.31
C PHE A 101 -18.18 -7.49 0.78
N SER A 102 -17.79 -7.41 -0.50
CA SER A 102 -16.85 -8.36 -1.10
C SER A 102 -15.46 -8.28 -0.46
N ILE A 103 -14.97 -7.08 -0.12
CA ILE A 103 -13.71 -6.91 0.61
C ILE A 103 -13.79 -7.53 2.00
N LEU A 104 -14.85 -7.23 2.75
CA LEU A 104 -15.08 -7.80 4.09
C LEU A 104 -15.12 -9.33 4.07
N LEU A 105 -15.78 -9.92 3.07
CA LEU A 105 -15.82 -11.38 2.92
C LEU A 105 -14.43 -11.96 2.66
N ARG A 106 -13.65 -11.31 1.77
CA ARG A 106 -12.26 -11.69 1.49
C ARG A 106 -11.39 -11.58 2.74
N ASP A 107 -11.40 -10.44 3.43
CA ASP A 107 -10.71 -10.22 4.70
C ASP A 107 -11.05 -11.30 5.74
N SER A 108 -12.34 -11.63 5.88
CA SER A 108 -12.82 -12.65 6.82
C SER A 108 -12.23 -14.02 6.49
N ILE A 109 -12.26 -14.42 5.21
CA ILE A 109 -11.66 -15.68 4.75
C ILE A 109 -10.15 -15.69 5.04
N LEU A 110 -9.45 -14.59 4.78
CA LEU A 110 -8.01 -14.48 5.01
C LEU A 110 -7.63 -14.48 6.47
N LEU A 111 -8.49 -13.96 7.35
CA LEU A 111 -8.29 -14.06 8.78
C LEU A 111 -8.21 -15.53 9.24
N PHE A 112 -8.93 -16.45 8.60
CA PHE A 112 -8.90 -17.88 8.92
C PHE A 112 -7.85 -18.67 8.12
N THR A 113 -7.52 -18.24 6.91
CA THR A 113 -6.69 -19.04 5.98
C THR A 113 -5.26 -18.55 5.81
N ASN A 114 -4.98 -17.27 6.07
CA ASN A 114 -3.64 -16.68 5.90
C ASN A 114 -3.06 -16.20 7.24
N PRO A 115 -2.03 -16.89 7.80
CA PRO A 115 -1.39 -16.50 9.05
C PRO A 115 -0.77 -15.10 9.02
N SER A 116 -0.11 -14.72 7.92
CA SER A 116 0.54 -13.41 7.76
C SER A 116 -0.48 -12.27 7.76
N PHE A 117 -1.58 -12.44 7.03
CA PHE A 117 -2.71 -11.48 7.04
C PHE A 117 -3.33 -11.37 8.44
N ARG A 118 -3.58 -12.51 9.09
CA ARG A 118 -4.12 -12.54 10.46
C ARG A 118 -3.22 -11.80 11.45
N GLN A 119 -1.90 -11.94 11.31
CA GLN A 119 -0.95 -11.23 12.15
C GLN A 119 -1.06 -9.71 11.97
N VAL A 120 -1.10 -9.23 10.72
CA VAL A 120 -1.28 -7.80 10.39
C VAL A 120 -2.60 -7.27 10.95
N ALA A 121 -3.71 -7.96 10.65
CA ALA A 121 -5.04 -7.53 11.08
C ALA A 121 -5.15 -7.39 12.62
N ARG A 122 -4.36 -8.15 13.39
CA ARG A 122 -4.33 -8.10 14.86
C ARG A 122 -3.34 -7.08 15.43
N SER A 123 -2.21 -6.85 14.77
CA SER A 123 -1.14 -5.98 15.29
C SER A 123 -1.36 -4.50 14.96
N GLU A 124 -1.89 -4.22 13.76
CA GLU A 124 -2.01 -2.86 13.23
C GLU A 124 -3.01 -1.94 13.95
N PRO A 125 -4.15 -2.41 14.50
CA PRO A 125 -5.09 -1.53 15.20
C PRO A 125 -4.48 -0.71 16.33
N ARG A 126 -3.49 -1.25 17.03
CA ARG A 126 -2.82 -0.53 18.13
C ARG A 126 -2.05 0.69 17.64
N LYS A 127 -1.58 0.70 16.39
CA LYS A 127 -0.80 1.80 15.82
C LYS A 127 -1.65 3.03 15.47
N TYR A 128 -2.97 2.97 15.57
CA TYR A 128 -3.81 4.17 15.53
C TYR A 128 -3.60 5.06 16.75
N PHE A 129 -3.26 4.46 17.89
CA PHE A 129 -2.98 5.18 19.11
C PHE A 129 -1.56 5.76 19.07
N LYS A 130 -1.48 7.10 19.18
CA LYS A 130 -0.23 7.87 19.24
C LYS A 130 0.81 7.27 20.20
N ARG A 131 0.37 6.75 21.36
CA ARG A 131 1.25 6.14 22.38
C ARG A 131 2.08 4.96 21.84
N PHE A 132 1.49 4.11 20.99
CA PHE A 132 2.19 2.98 20.40
C PHE A 132 3.16 3.43 19.32
N VAL A 133 2.73 4.34 18.44
CA VAL A 133 3.62 4.92 17.42
C VAL A 133 4.82 5.58 18.08
N PHE A 134 4.61 6.35 19.14
CA PHE A 134 5.69 6.96 19.92
C PHE A 134 6.66 5.93 20.49
N LYS A 135 6.15 4.84 21.08
CA LYS A 135 6.98 3.80 21.68
C LYS A 135 7.89 3.15 20.65
N GLU A 136 7.38 2.86 19.46
CA GLU A 136 8.17 2.29 18.35
C GLU A 136 9.13 3.32 17.75
N ALA A 137 8.66 4.54 17.50
CA ALA A 137 9.47 5.64 16.97
C ALA A 137 10.68 5.97 17.88
N ARG A 138 10.48 5.94 19.21
CA ARG A 138 11.54 6.19 20.19
C ARG A 138 12.65 5.13 20.17
N ARG A 139 12.38 3.91 19.69
CA ARG A 139 13.43 2.90 19.51
C ARG A 139 14.42 3.29 18.41
N LEU A 140 13.96 4.04 17.41
CA LEU A 140 14.78 4.53 16.31
C LEU A 140 15.37 5.92 16.58
N LEU A 141 14.65 6.76 17.32
CA LEU A 141 15.08 8.10 17.71
C LEU A 141 14.89 8.31 19.23
N PRO A 142 15.90 7.98 20.06
CA PRO A 142 15.78 8.01 21.52
C PRO A 142 15.47 9.38 22.13
N GLU A 143 15.87 10.47 21.45
CA GLU A 143 15.68 11.87 21.85
C GLU A 143 14.21 12.34 21.74
N LEU A 144 13.37 11.60 21.03
CA LEU A 144 11.98 11.96 20.78
C LEU A 144 11.15 11.97 22.07
N LYS A 145 10.39 13.06 22.29
CA LYS A 145 9.43 13.19 23.40
C LYS A 145 8.00 12.93 22.93
N PRO A 146 7.07 12.53 23.83
CA PRO A 146 5.69 12.24 23.45
C PRO A 146 4.95 13.40 22.77
N GLN A 147 5.30 14.63 23.13
CA GLN A 147 4.74 15.86 22.57
C GLN A 147 5.25 16.18 21.16
N ASP A 148 6.40 15.62 20.78
CA ASP A 148 7.02 15.87 19.48
C ASP A 148 6.34 15.08 18.36
N ILE A 149 5.45 14.13 18.67
CA ILE A 149 4.57 13.49 17.69
C ILE A 149 3.25 14.25 17.66
N VAL A 150 2.77 14.60 16.47
CA VAL A 150 1.48 15.25 16.24
C VAL A 150 0.65 14.43 15.25
N GLU A 151 -0.64 14.75 15.15
CA GLU A 151 -1.52 14.15 14.15
C GLU A 151 -1.12 14.59 12.75
N SER A 152 -1.36 13.73 11.76
CA SER A 152 -1.15 14.05 10.34
C SER A 152 -2.42 13.75 9.56
N GLU A 153 -2.66 14.54 8.52
CA GLU A 153 -3.76 14.33 7.58
C GLU A 153 -3.41 13.30 6.49
N HIS A 154 -2.13 12.89 6.42
CA HIS A 154 -1.65 11.98 5.40
C HIS A 154 -2.25 10.59 5.57
N VAL A 155 -2.92 10.13 4.51
CA VAL A 155 -3.47 8.78 4.40
C VAL A 155 -3.14 8.22 3.02
N GLY A 156 -2.61 7.01 2.99
CA GLY A 156 -2.41 6.24 1.77
C GLY A 156 -3.27 4.98 1.78
N VAL A 157 -3.71 4.53 0.60
CA VAL A 157 -4.29 3.21 0.40
C VAL A 157 -3.40 2.46 -0.59
N ARG A 158 -2.83 1.34 -0.15
CA ARG A 158 -2.04 0.44 -0.99
C ARG A 158 -2.99 -0.52 -1.72
N PRO A 159 -3.02 -0.51 -3.06
CA PRO A 159 -3.85 -1.42 -3.84
C PRO A 159 -3.18 -2.80 -3.96
N GLN A 160 -3.06 -3.48 -2.82
CA GLN A 160 -2.41 -4.77 -2.70
C GLN A 160 -3.29 -5.86 -3.30
N LEU A 161 -2.71 -6.71 -4.14
CA LEU A 161 -3.40 -7.89 -4.65
C LEU A 161 -3.14 -9.12 -3.78
N ILE A 162 -4.10 -10.03 -3.84
CA ILE A 162 -4.00 -11.39 -3.33
C ILE A 162 -4.25 -12.38 -4.46
N HIS A 163 -3.41 -13.41 -4.55
CA HIS A 163 -3.68 -14.57 -5.37
C HIS A 163 -4.74 -15.44 -4.66
N TRP A 164 -5.95 -15.44 -5.19
CA TRP A 164 -7.12 -16.03 -4.56
C TRP A 164 -7.03 -17.56 -4.37
N PRO A 165 -6.47 -18.36 -5.30
CA PRO A 165 -6.32 -19.80 -5.09
C PRO A 165 -5.38 -20.15 -3.92
N SER A 166 -4.21 -19.51 -3.84
CA SER A 166 -3.22 -19.80 -2.77
C SER A 166 -3.46 -19.00 -1.48
N LYS A 167 -4.37 -18.01 -1.54
CA LYS A 167 -4.65 -17.05 -0.47
C LYS A 167 -3.42 -16.24 -0.05
N GLN A 168 -2.42 -16.06 -0.92
CA GLN A 168 -1.19 -15.33 -0.60
C GLN A 168 -1.20 -13.90 -1.13
N LEU A 169 -0.66 -12.97 -0.34
CA LEU A 169 -0.42 -11.60 -0.79
C LEU A 169 0.61 -11.60 -1.93
N VAL A 170 0.33 -10.82 -2.98
CA VAL A 170 1.25 -10.67 -4.11
C VAL A 170 2.36 -9.70 -3.72
N MET A 171 3.60 -10.16 -3.65
CA MET A 171 4.70 -9.34 -3.15
C MET A 171 5.44 -8.54 -4.23
N ASP A 172 5.08 -8.71 -5.50
CA ASP A 172 5.72 -8.07 -6.65
C ASP A 172 4.68 -7.54 -7.66
N PHE A 173 5.13 -6.83 -8.69
CA PHE A 173 4.25 -6.36 -9.77
C PHE A 173 3.74 -7.55 -10.57
N ILE A 174 2.53 -7.43 -11.10
CA ILE A 174 2.00 -8.36 -12.08
C ILE A 174 1.88 -7.60 -13.39
N VAL A 175 2.69 -7.99 -14.36
CA VAL A 175 2.63 -7.45 -15.72
C VAL A 175 2.10 -8.55 -16.63
N ILE A 176 0.97 -8.27 -17.29
CA ILE A 176 0.36 -9.18 -18.26
C ILE A 176 0.35 -8.46 -19.60
N ASN A 177 1.17 -8.92 -20.54
CA ASN A 177 1.19 -8.44 -21.91
C ASN A 177 0.51 -9.48 -22.81
N GLU A 178 -0.71 -9.17 -23.26
CA GLU A 178 -1.52 -10.08 -24.05
C GLU A 178 -2.11 -9.34 -25.26
N LYS A 179 -1.83 -9.85 -26.46
CA LYS A 179 -2.28 -9.29 -27.74
C LYS A 179 -1.89 -7.82 -27.92
N ASN A 180 -2.85 -6.92 -27.71
CA ASN A 180 -2.75 -5.49 -27.92
C ASN A 180 -2.90 -4.71 -26.60
N SER A 181 -2.81 -5.40 -25.46
CA SER A 181 -3.01 -4.79 -24.15
C SER A 181 -1.95 -5.23 -23.16
N LEU A 182 -1.38 -4.26 -22.45
CA LEU A 182 -0.47 -4.47 -21.33
C LEU A 182 -1.17 -4.02 -20.04
N HIS A 183 -1.26 -4.91 -19.06
CA HIS A 183 -1.88 -4.64 -17.78
C HIS A 183 -0.83 -4.66 -16.67
N ILE A 184 -0.74 -3.56 -15.93
CA ILE A 184 0.13 -3.39 -14.77
C ILE A 184 -0.76 -3.47 -13.53
N LEU A 185 -0.62 -4.55 -12.78
CA LEU A 185 -1.35 -4.77 -11.54
C LEU A 185 -0.39 -4.86 -10.36
N ASN A 186 -0.92 -4.63 -9.16
CA ASN A 186 -0.16 -4.59 -7.92
C ASN A 186 1.11 -3.71 -7.97
N PRO A 187 1.07 -2.46 -8.52
CA PRO A 187 2.24 -1.57 -8.51
C PRO A 187 2.48 -1.03 -7.10
N ILE A 188 3.03 -1.87 -6.24
CA ILE A 188 3.32 -1.56 -4.85
C ILE A 188 4.73 -0.99 -4.70
N SER A 189 5.19 -0.62 -3.50
CA SER A 189 6.58 -0.16 -3.33
C SER A 189 7.56 -1.19 -3.92
N PRO A 190 8.53 -0.79 -4.76
CA PRO A 190 9.05 0.58 -4.99
C PRO A 190 8.54 1.31 -6.26
N ALA A 191 7.31 1.03 -6.73
CA ALA A 191 6.77 1.53 -8.02
C ALA A 191 6.91 3.04 -8.26
N PHE A 192 6.76 3.86 -7.22
CA PHE A 192 6.91 5.31 -7.34
C PHE A 192 8.34 5.69 -7.78
N THR A 193 9.34 5.15 -7.08
CA THR A 193 10.76 5.41 -7.34
C THR A 193 11.20 4.87 -8.69
N THR A 194 10.69 3.71 -9.10
CA THR A 194 11.07 3.04 -10.36
C THR A 194 10.21 3.45 -11.55
N SER A 195 9.23 4.33 -11.37
CA SER A 195 8.18 4.63 -12.35
C SER A 195 8.69 4.98 -13.75
N LEU A 196 9.72 5.82 -13.87
CA LEU A 196 10.26 6.24 -15.17
C LEU A 196 10.96 5.10 -15.91
N ALA A 197 11.83 4.36 -15.21
CA ALA A 197 12.53 3.20 -15.79
C ALA A 197 11.54 2.09 -16.16
N PHE A 198 10.56 1.85 -15.28
CA PHE A 198 9.52 0.86 -15.50
C PHE A 198 8.63 1.24 -16.69
N ALA A 199 8.27 2.51 -16.87
CA ALA A 199 7.49 2.96 -18.01
C ALA A 199 8.20 2.72 -19.36
N ILE A 200 9.53 2.89 -19.41
CA ILE A 200 10.33 2.59 -20.61
C ILE A 200 10.26 1.09 -20.92
N ASP A 201 10.54 0.24 -19.94
CA ASP A 201 10.48 -1.22 -20.09
C ASP A 201 9.09 -1.70 -20.53
N MET A 202 8.02 -1.17 -19.93
CA MET A 202 6.65 -1.50 -20.33
C MET A 202 6.33 -1.03 -21.76
N ALA A 203 6.84 0.13 -22.17
CA ALA A 203 6.65 0.62 -23.54
C ALA A 203 7.39 -0.25 -24.55
N ASP A 204 8.63 -0.66 -24.27
CA ASP A 204 9.41 -1.54 -25.15
C ASP A 204 8.76 -2.93 -25.28
N GLN A 205 8.31 -3.51 -24.17
CA GLN A 205 7.56 -4.78 -24.17
C GLN A 205 6.27 -4.70 -24.98
N LEU A 206 5.51 -3.60 -24.87
CA LEU A 206 4.29 -3.40 -25.64
C LEU A 206 4.60 -3.18 -27.13
N LEU A 207 5.73 -2.55 -27.46
CA LEU A 207 6.16 -2.28 -28.83
C LEU A 207 6.88 -3.46 -29.50
N GLY A 208 7.32 -4.46 -28.73
CA GLY A 208 8.09 -5.61 -29.23
C GLY A 208 9.52 -5.24 -29.62
N LYS A 209 10.13 -4.28 -28.90
CA LYS A 209 11.53 -3.88 -29.06
C LYS A 209 12.39 -4.60 -28.04
#